data_AF-A0A8T9BMM9-F1
#
_entry.id   AF-A0A8T9BMM9-F1
#
_cell.length_a   1.000
_cell.length_b   1.000
_cell.length_c   1.000
_cell.angle_alpha   90.00
_cell.angle_beta   90.00
_cell.angle_gamma   90.00
#
_symmetry.space_group_name_H-M   'P 1'
#
loop_
_entity.id
_entity.type
_entity.pdbx_description
1 polymer ?
#
loop_
_entity_poly.entity_id
_entity_poly.type
_entity_poly.pdbx_seq_one_letter_code
_entity_poly.pdbx_strand_id
1 'polypeptide(L)'
;MAIPEVADALQALSISDPEPEYLLFGPTGERAWLQERHLRWQEGDEDNLVSWTSSLLFALVYVFHLHANYRDTSAFDDINLCIIDTDKFPKAVFLRDMDLIQVYSAFDADLKNFKGLRSRRDWYFGEYLSQGALKMENKCRIVSAQAMIDMGLYDLRHEFKTFSRWEISWTPPWAKPVIEFRKLVYQIEGSGNSDDRIWIAIAIARLFGLCWVLPMAANLGALLPPSEDNTAIIQAFRITFFTGWLALPRSKFKLIYLDDDRDNCSPLKTKVIAYGLPEVEQFGKIMRSVYKDFCVKKLRSKLLVANFSLPERPPKNKY
;
A
#
# COMPACT_ATOMS: atom_id res chain seq x y z
N MET A 1 16.68 19.26 -10.41
CA MET A 1 15.42 19.91 -10.82
C MET A 1 14.35 19.37 -9.90
N ALA A 2 13.84 20.21 -8.98
CA ALA A 2 12.60 19.88 -8.28
C ALA A 2 11.52 19.70 -9.35
N ILE A 3 10.66 18.69 -9.20
CA ILE A 3 9.53 18.49 -10.09
C ILE A 3 8.66 19.77 -9.94
N PRO A 4 8.34 20.50 -11.01
CA PRO A 4 7.55 21.74 -10.94
C PRO A 4 6.28 21.57 -10.09
N GLU A 5 5.65 20.39 -10.17
CA GLU A 5 4.47 20.02 -9.39
C GLU A 5 4.65 20.08 -7.87
N VAL A 6 5.85 19.82 -7.34
CA VAL A 6 6.12 19.89 -5.90
C VAL A 6 6.26 21.33 -5.45
N ALA A 7 6.99 22.17 -6.20
CA ALA A 7 7.11 23.59 -5.89
C ALA A 7 5.73 24.29 -5.96
N ASP A 8 4.94 23.96 -6.99
CA ASP A 8 3.58 24.47 -7.14
C ASP A 8 2.64 23.97 -6.04
N ALA A 9 2.78 22.71 -5.58
CA ALA A 9 2.02 22.17 -4.46
C ALA A 9 2.37 22.84 -3.13
N LEU A 10 3.66 23.05 -2.86
CA LEU A 10 4.13 23.78 -1.68
C LEU A 10 3.66 25.24 -1.68
N GLN A 11 3.66 25.86 -2.86
CA GLN A 11 3.15 27.22 -3.04
C GLN A 11 1.63 27.29 -2.90
N ALA A 12 0.88 26.31 -3.40
CA ALA A 12 -0.57 26.24 -3.25
C ALA A 12 -1.00 26.04 -1.79
N LEU A 13 -0.26 25.23 -1.02
CA LEU A 13 -0.47 25.08 0.42
C LEU A 13 -0.23 26.42 1.15
N SER A 14 0.80 27.18 0.77
CA SER A 14 1.11 28.52 1.30
C SER A 14 0.02 29.58 1.06
N ILE A 15 -0.81 29.39 0.03
CA ILE A 15 -1.83 30.37 -0.36
C ILE A 15 -3.21 30.10 0.29
N SER A 16 -3.47 28.87 0.75
CA SER A 16 -4.82 28.48 1.20
C SER A 16 -5.13 28.70 2.69
N ASP A 17 -4.14 29.04 3.53
CA ASP A 17 -4.34 29.29 4.96
C ASP A 17 -3.80 30.69 5.36
N PRO A 18 -4.61 31.57 5.97
CA PRO A 18 -4.16 32.90 6.39
C PRO A 18 -3.32 32.89 7.68
N GLU A 19 -3.05 31.71 8.26
CA GLU A 19 -2.18 31.50 9.42
C GLU A 19 -0.92 30.73 8.97
N PRO A 20 0.15 31.41 8.51
CA PRO A 20 1.30 30.78 7.87
C PRO A 20 2.25 30.07 8.84
N GLU A 21 1.95 29.98 10.14
CA GLU A 21 2.87 29.40 11.13
C GLU A 21 3.12 27.89 10.94
N TYR A 22 2.23 27.21 10.22
CA TYR A 22 2.20 25.75 10.15
C TYR A 22 2.60 25.15 8.80
N LEU A 23 3.14 25.90 7.84
CA LEU A 23 3.72 25.30 6.64
C LEU A 23 5.21 25.09 6.81
N LEU A 24 5.60 23.88 7.21
CA LEU A 24 7.00 23.51 7.35
C LEU A 24 7.77 23.52 6.02
N PHE A 25 7.05 23.34 4.93
CA PHE A 25 7.63 23.26 3.59
C PHE A 25 7.65 24.64 2.93
N GLY A 26 8.31 25.60 3.58
CA GLY A 26 8.60 26.91 3.01
C GLY A 26 9.76 26.86 2.02
N PRO A 27 9.82 27.77 1.02
CA PRO A 27 10.91 27.81 0.04
C PRO A 27 12.26 28.28 0.62
N THR A 28 12.28 28.78 1.86
CA THR A 28 13.43 29.48 2.45
C THR A 28 14.49 28.57 3.07
N GLY A 29 14.31 27.25 3.10
CA GLY A 29 15.29 26.30 3.66
C GLY A 29 15.48 26.38 5.18
N GLU A 30 14.88 27.36 5.86
CA GLU A 30 15.03 27.66 7.30
C GLU A 30 14.65 26.50 8.22
N ARG A 31 13.84 25.56 7.74
CA ARG A 31 13.39 24.37 8.48
C ARG A 31 13.85 23.05 7.84
N ALA A 32 14.85 23.09 6.95
CA ALA A 32 15.44 21.88 6.35
C ALA A 32 16.00 20.92 7.41
N TRP A 33 16.56 21.46 8.49
CA TRP A 33 17.08 20.68 9.61
C TRP A 33 16.00 19.88 10.35
N LEU A 34 14.74 20.36 10.39
CA LEU A 34 13.67 19.60 11.04
C LEU A 34 13.31 18.35 10.23
N GLN A 35 13.33 18.46 8.90
CA GLN A 35 13.16 17.31 8.01
C GLN A 35 14.31 16.33 8.16
N GLU A 36 15.55 16.82 8.20
CA GLU A 36 16.74 16.01 8.43
C GLU A 36 16.61 15.20 9.71
N ARG A 37 16.27 15.88 10.81
CA ARG A 37 16.13 15.31 12.14
C ARG A 37 15.02 14.25 12.17
N HIS A 38 13.85 14.58 11.62
CA HIS A 38 12.71 13.66 11.54
C HIS A 38 13.05 12.41 10.72
N LEU A 39 13.65 12.58 9.55
CA LEU A 39 14.03 11.47 8.67
C LEU A 39 15.12 10.56 9.27
N ARG A 40 15.87 11.07 10.25
CA ARG A 40 16.82 10.32 11.08
C ARG A 40 16.23 9.77 12.36
N TRP A 41 14.93 9.95 12.58
CA TRP A 41 14.20 9.46 13.75
C TRP A 41 14.80 10.02 15.05
N GLN A 42 15.29 11.26 14.99
CA GLN A 42 15.81 11.98 16.14
C GLN A 42 14.65 12.72 16.80
N GLU A 43 14.39 12.40 18.06
CA GLU A 43 13.32 12.99 18.87
C GLU A 43 13.53 14.50 19.06
N GLY A 44 12.44 15.27 19.09
CA GLY A 44 12.44 16.63 19.61
C GLY A 44 11.09 17.34 19.51
N ASP A 45 10.87 18.27 20.44
CA ASP A 45 9.56 18.85 20.76
C ASP A 45 8.91 19.65 19.62
N GLU A 46 9.70 20.06 18.62
CA GLU A 46 9.24 20.83 17.45
C GLU A 46 8.81 19.99 16.25
N ASP A 47 8.94 18.65 16.34
CA ASP A 47 8.60 17.75 15.25
C ASP A 47 7.09 17.47 15.18
N ASN A 48 6.42 18.03 14.17
CA ASN A 48 5.01 17.80 13.90
C ASN A 48 4.80 16.96 12.63
N LEU A 49 5.84 16.28 12.14
CA LEU A 49 5.76 15.42 10.98
C LEU A 49 5.32 14.01 11.39
N VAL A 50 4.61 13.34 10.49
CA VAL A 50 4.20 11.94 10.67
C VAL A 50 4.67 11.15 9.46
N SER A 51 5.48 10.13 9.71
CA SER A 51 5.95 9.18 8.69
C SER A 51 4.87 8.17 8.31
N TRP A 52 4.70 7.99 7.01
CA TRP A 52 3.88 6.99 6.36
C TRP A 52 4.76 6.17 5.41
N THR A 53 4.34 4.95 5.07
CA THR A 53 5.04 4.12 4.09
C THR A 53 4.09 3.57 3.05
N SER A 54 4.55 3.45 1.81
CA SER A 54 3.88 2.67 0.77
C SER A 54 4.27 1.18 0.76
N SER A 55 5.22 0.77 1.62
CA SER A 55 5.71 -0.60 1.73
C SER A 55 5.07 -1.33 2.91
N LEU A 56 4.12 -2.21 2.64
CA LEU A 56 3.54 -3.09 3.66
C LEU A 56 4.61 -3.98 4.30
N LEU A 57 5.61 -4.44 3.54
CA LEU A 57 6.74 -5.20 4.05
C LEU A 57 7.47 -4.43 5.15
N PHE A 58 7.84 -3.18 4.87
CA PHE A 58 8.51 -2.33 5.85
C PHE A 58 7.64 -2.13 7.09
N ALA A 59 6.35 -1.81 6.93
CA ALA A 59 5.45 -1.63 8.06
C ALA A 59 5.35 -2.89 8.94
N LEU A 60 5.22 -4.08 8.35
CA LEU A 60 5.17 -5.34 9.09
C LEU A 60 6.48 -5.66 9.79
N VAL A 61 7.63 -5.41 9.17
CA VAL A 61 8.93 -5.56 9.84
C VAL A 61 9.06 -4.56 10.99
N TYR A 62 8.56 -3.35 10.80
CA TYR A 62 8.62 -2.29 11.81
C TYR A 62 7.77 -2.62 13.05
N VAL A 63 6.65 -3.35 12.91
CA VAL A 63 5.90 -3.91 14.05
C VAL A 63 6.79 -4.75 14.96
N PHE A 64 7.60 -5.65 14.40
CA PHE A 64 8.51 -6.49 15.20
C PHE A 64 9.66 -5.68 15.78
N HIS A 65 10.11 -4.64 15.08
CA HIS A 65 11.08 -3.69 15.61
C HIS A 65 10.54 -2.98 16.85
N LEU A 66 9.33 -2.42 16.80
CA LEU A 66 8.71 -1.72 17.94
C LEU A 66 8.57 -2.65 19.15
N HIS A 67 8.08 -3.88 18.92
CA HIS A 67 7.95 -4.88 19.98
C HIS A 67 9.30 -5.20 20.67
N ALA A 68 10.37 -5.32 19.90
CA ALA A 68 11.71 -5.62 20.42
C ALA A 68 12.49 -4.36 20.88
N ASN A 69 11.97 -3.15 20.65
CA ASN A 69 12.69 -1.92 20.95
C ASN A 69 12.57 -1.58 22.43
N TYR A 70 13.69 -1.49 23.15
CA TYR A 70 13.73 -1.19 24.58
C TYR A 70 13.00 0.10 24.98
N ARG A 71 12.90 1.09 24.08
CA ARG A 71 12.18 2.35 24.34
C ARG A 71 10.66 2.24 24.24
N ASP A 72 10.17 1.26 23.49
CA ASP A 72 8.76 1.09 23.19
C ASP A 72 8.24 -0.15 23.93
N THR A 73 8.76 -1.33 23.59
CA THR A 73 8.41 -2.64 24.19
C THR A 73 6.91 -2.96 24.19
N SER A 74 6.12 -2.29 23.33
CA SER A 74 4.69 -2.53 23.22
C SER A 74 4.38 -3.99 22.89
N ALA A 75 3.32 -4.52 23.49
CA ALA A 75 2.79 -5.81 23.09
C ALA A 75 2.20 -5.74 21.66
N PHE A 76 2.08 -6.87 20.97
CA PHE A 76 1.48 -6.90 19.63
C PHE A 76 0.02 -6.45 19.60
N ASP A 77 -0.69 -6.49 20.72
CA ASP A 77 -2.05 -5.94 20.85
C ASP A 77 -2.07 -4.41 20.80
N ASP A 78 -1.00 -3.76 21.27
CA ASP A 78 -0.88 -2.31 21.36
C ASP A 78 -0.26 -1.69 20.09
N ILE A 79 0.43 -2.50 19.29
CA ILE A 79 0.99 -2.08 18.00
C ILE A 79 -0.06 -2.26 16.90
N ASN A 80 -0.38 -1.18 16.19
CA ASN A 80 -1.44 -1.16 15.21
C ASN A 80 -0.94 -0.79 13.81
N LEU A 81 -1.44 -1.49 12.78
CA LEU A 81 -1.24 -1.11 11.39
C LEU A 81 -2.41 -0.24 10.91
N CYS A 82 -2.11 1.01 10.57
CA CYS A 82 -3.07 1.95 10.01
C CYS A 82 -2.89 2.06 8.49
N ILE A 83 -3.95 1.77 7.73
CA ILE A 83 -4.01 1.99 6.28
C ILE A 83 -4.98 3.13 5.97
N ILE A 84 -4.67 3.91 4.93
CA ILE A 84 -5.41 5.12 4.57
C ILE A 84 -5.82 5.14 3.11
N ASP A 85 -6.94 5.80 2.85
CA ASP A 85 -7.43 6.07 1.50
C ASP A 85 -6.98 7.46 1.08
N THR A 86 -5.91 7.53 0.29
CA THR A 86 -5.31 8.81 -0.12
C THR A 86 -6.25 9.68 -0.94
N ASP A 87 -7.27 9.10 -1.61
CA ASP A 87 -8.24 9.87 -2.40
C ASP A 87 -9.22 10.65 -1.51
N LYS A 88 -9.31 10.31 -0.22
CA LYS A 88 -10.12 11.02 0.78
C LYS A 88 -9.39 12.16 1.47
N PHE A 89 -8.14 12.42 1.09
CA PHE A 89 -7.35 13.53 1.58
C PHE A 89 -7.17 14.59 0.49
N PRO A 90 -7.05 15.88 0.86
CA PRO A 90 -6.61 16.90 -0.08
C PRO A 90 -5.30 16.50 -0.76
N LYS A 91 -5.08 17.04 -1.97
CA LYS A 91 -3.80 16.88 -2.66
C LYS A 91 -2.66 17.45 -1.79
N ALA A 92 -1.46 16.89 -1.95
CA ALA A 92 -0.24 17.32 -1.27
C ALA A 92 -0.22 17.12 0.26
N VAL A 93 -1.16 16.38 0.84
CA VAL A 93 -1.11 15.98 2.28
C VAL A 93 0.05 15.02 2.56
N PHE A 94 0.34 14.11 1.63
CA PHE A 94 1.42 13.14 1.75
C PHE A 94 2.51 13.50 0.75
N LEU A 95 3.61 14.06 1.27
CA LEU A 95 4.77 14.43 0.46
C LEU A 95 5.83 13.36 0.58
N ARG A 96 6.39 12.95 -0.56
CA ARG A 96 7.45 11.94 -0.55
C ARG A 96 8.73 12.52 0.06
N ASP A 97 9.34 11.76 0.95
CA ASP A 97 10.64 12.07 1.56
C ASP A 97 11.71 12.46 0.53
N MET A 98 11.82 11.73 -0.58
CA MET A 98 12.86 11.92 -1.59
C MET A 98 12.65 13.21 -2.38
N ASP A 99 11.40 13.63 -2.55
CA ASP A 99 11.09 14.90 -3.22
C ASP A 99 11.48 16.06 -2.29
N LEU A 100 11.21 15.93 -0.98
CA LEU A 100 11.67 16.88 0.04
C LEU A 100 13.21 16.92 0.13
N ILE A 101 13.88 15.79 0.28
CA ILE A 101 15.34 15.69 0.29
C ILE A 101 15.92 16.33 -0.99
N GLN A 102 15.32 16.10 -2.16
CA GLN A 102 15.78 16.69 -3.41
C GLN A 102 15.69 18.22 -3.41
N VAL A 103 14.67 18.80 -2.78
CA VAL A 103 14.50 20.26 -2.63
C VAL A 103 15.46 20.80 -1.58
N TYR A 104 15.57 20.15 -0.42
CA TYR A 104 16.24 20.71 0.75
C TYR A 104 17.72 20.33 0.91
N SER A 105 18.21 19.32 0.18
CA SER A 105 19.62 18.88 0.23
C SER A 105 20.66 19.95 -0.15
N ALA A 106 20.25 21.08 -0.74
CA ALA A 106 21.13 22.21 -0.99
C ALA A 106 21.39 23.06 0.27
N PHE A 107 20.49 23.01 1.25
CA PHE A 107 20.53 23.82 2.47
C PHE A 107 21.12 23.07 3.67
N ASP A 108 21.27 21.75 3.58
CA ASP A 108 21.73 20.91 4.68
C ASP A 108 22.66 19.79 4.16
N ALA A 109 23.89 19.76 4.70
CA ALA A 109 24.93 18.83 4.27
C ALA A 109 24.62 17.38 4.70
N ASP A 110 23.92 17.19 5.82
CA ASP A 110 23.53 15.87 6.30
C ASP A 110 22.37 15.31 5.49
N LEU A 111 21.41 16.13 5.07
CA LEU A 111 20.40 15.74 4.06
C LEU A 111 21.04 15.34 2.74
N LYS A 112 22.12 16.03 2.32
CA LYS A 112 22.85 15.67 1.10
C LYS A 112 23.50 14.28 1.22
N ASN A 113 24.07 13.96 2.36
CA ASN A 113 24.60 12.61 2.63
C ASN A 113 23.48 11.57 2.67
N PHE A 114 22.37 11.91 3.34
CA PHE A 114 21.20 11.05 3.49
C PHE A 114 20.53 10.73 2.14
N LYS A 115 20.50 11.71 1.22
CA LYS A 115 20.08 11.52 -0.17
C LYS A 115 20.87 10.41 -0.87
N GLY A 116 22.19 10.37 -0.68
CA GLY A 116 23.05 9.35 -1.28
C GLY A 116 22.68 7.94 -0.81
N LEU A 117 22.37 7.80 0.48
CA LEU A 117 21.92 6.53 1.06
C LEU A 117 20.56 6.10 0.49
N ARG A 118 19.56 6.98 0.52
CA ARG A 118 18.19 6.67 0.04
C ARG A 118 18.05 6.55 -1.48
N SER A 119 19.02 7.08 -2.24
CA SER A 119 19.07 6.88 -3.69
C SER A 119 19.44 5.44 -4.08
N ARG A 120 19.96 4.64 -3.14
CA ARG A 120 20.19 3.20 -3.38
C ARG A 120 18.87 2.45 -3.23
N ARG A 121 18.45 1.75 -4.28
CA ARG A 121 17.17 1.04 -4.39
C ARG A 121 16.84 0.19 -3.15
N ASP A 122 17.83 -0.49 -2.58
CA ASP A 122 17.63 -1.42 -1.47
C ASP A 122 17.32 -0.69 -0.14
N TRP A 123 17.80 0.54 0.02
CA TRP A 123 17.74 1.32 1.26
C TRP A 123 16.60 2.35 1.29
N TYR A 124 15.75 2.33 0.27
CA TYR A 124 14.53 3.14 0.23
C TYR A 124 13.36 2.35 0.82
N PHE A 125 12.56 2.97 1.70
CA PHE A 125 11.46 2.30 2.41
C PHE A 125 10.07 2.87 2.05
N GLY A 126 9.98 3.68 0.99
CA GLY A 126 8.69 4.19 0.51
C GLY A 126 8.08 5.25 1.41
N GLU A 127 8.90 6.09 2.05
CA GLU A 127 8.43 7.04 3.06
C GLU A 127 7.69 8.23 2.44
N TYR A 128 6.60 8.61 3.09
CA TYR A 128 5.87 9.86 2.85
C TYR A 128 5.68 10.56 4.19
N LEU A 129 5.71 11.89 4.16
CA LEU A 129 5.50 12.72 5.33
C LEU A 129 4.18 13.46 5.18
N SER A 130 3.39 13.47 6.26
CA SER A 130 2.33 14.45 6.46
C SER A 130 2.69 15.37 7.60
N GLN A 131 2.01 16.51 7.68
CA GLN A 131 2.23 17.47 8.74
C GLN A 131 0.99 17.63 9.62
N GLY A 132 1.21 17.67 10.93
CA GLY A 132 0.17 17.91 11.93
C GLY A 132 -0.82 16.76 12.08
N ALA A 133 -1.88 17.02 12.84
CA ALA A 133 -2.94 16.04 13.08
C ALA A 133 -3.85 15.89 11.85
N LEU A 134 -3.95 14.67 11.32
CA LEU A 134 -4.87 14.36 10.23
C LEU A 134 -6.25 13.97 10.76
N LYS A 135 -7.32 14.45 10.10
CA LYS A 135 -8.68 13.95 10.36
C LYS A 135 -8.88 12.58 9.71
N MET A 136 -8.68 11.52 10.49
CA MET A 136 -8.64 10.13 10.03
C MET A 136 -10.01 9.43 9.94
N GLU A 137 -11.04 9.98 10.58
CA GLU A 137 -12.36 9.37 10.68
C GLU A 137 -12.94 9.01 9.30
N ASN A 138 -13.35 7.74 9.11
CA ASN A 138 -13.88 7.18 7.86
C ASN A 138 -12.92 7.20 6.64
N LYS A 139 -11.64 7.53 6.86
CA LYS A 139 -10.59 7.55 5.82
C LYS A 139 -9.53 6.49 6.01
N CYS A 140 -9.53 5.82 7.15
CA CYS A 140 -8.54 4.81 7.49
C CYS A 140 -9.17 3.53 8.04
N ARG A 141 -8.34 2.50 8.13
CA ARG A 141 -8.59 1.30 8.92
C ARG A 141 -7.37 0.96 9.75
N ILE A 142 -7.63 0.50 10.95
CA ILE A 142 -6.62 0.20 11.96
C ILE A 142 -6.87 -1.23 12.43
N VAL A 143 -5.83 -2.04 12.42
CA VAL A 143 -5.86 -3.44 12.85
C VAL A 143 -4.62 -3.70 13.71
N SER A 144 -4.79 -4.37 14.86
CA SER A 144 -3.66 -4.71 15.72
C SER A 144 -2.75 -5.76 15.08
N ALA A 145 -1.47 -5.72 15.44
CA ALA A 145 -0.51 -6.73 14.99
C ALA A 145 -0.91 -8.13 15.46
N GLN A 146 -1.39 -8.25 16.70
CA GLN A 146 -1.86 -9.52 17.23
C GLN A 146 -3.02 -10.10 16.41
N ALA A 147 -4.01 -9.30 15.99
CA ALA A 147 -5.10 -9.80 15.17
C ALA A 147 -4.61 -10.34 13.81
N MET A 148 -3.61 -9.70 13.20
CA MET A 148 -2.98 -10.22 11.98
C MET A 148 -2.21 -11.53 12.24
N ILE A 149 -1.52 -11.63 13.37
CA ILE A 149 -0.82 -12.85 13.81
C ILE A 149 -1.81 -14.01 13.99
N ASP A 150 -2.91 -13.77 14.70
CA ASP A 150 -3.96 -14.77 14.96
C ASP A 150 -4.64 -15.25 13.67
N MET A 151 -4.72 -14.39 12.65
CA MET A 151 -5.22 -14.75 11.32
C MET A 151 -4.16 -15.42 10.41
N GLY A 152 -2.96 -15.69 10.93
CA GLY A 152 -1.95 -16.50 10.25
C GLY A 152 -0.79 -15.71 9.62
N LEU A 153 -0.45 -14.51 10.11
CA LEU A 153 0.69 -13.74 9.57
C LEU A 153 1.99 -14.56 9.55
N TYR A 154 2.22 -15.42 10.55
CA TYR A 154 3.39 -16.31 10.59
C TYR A 154 3.36 -17.44 9.56
N ASP A 155 2.16 -17.90 9.19
CA ASP A 155 1.97 -18.95 8.19
C ASP A 155 2.05 -18.38 6.77
N LEU A 156 1.73 -17.09 6.61
CA LEU A 156 1.97 -16.35 5.37
C LEU A 156 3.47 -16.34 5.02
N ARG A 157 4.32 -15.99 5.99
CA ARG A 157 5.78 -15.95 5.86
C ARG A 157 6.46 -16.30 7.19
N HIS A 158 7.22 -17.38 7.18
CA HIS A 158 7.93 -17.88 8.35
C HIS A 158 8.94 -16.87 8.94
N GLU A 159 9.47 -15.96 8.12
CA GLU A 159 10.39 -14.90 8.55
C GLU A 159 9.77 -14.01 9.63
N PHE A 160 8.46 -13.72 9.55
CA PHE A 160 7.75 -12.93 10.56
C PHE A 160 7.73 -13.63 11.92
N LYS A 161 7.66 -14.97 11.94
CA LYS A 161 7.78 -15.74 13.18
C LYS A 161 9.18 -15.62 13.78
N THR A 162 10.21 -15.58 12.94
CA THR A 162 11.59 -15.34 13.40
C THR A 162 11.74 -13.93 13.98
N PHE A 163 11.14 -12.92 13.34
CA PHE A 163 11.19 -11.53 13.81
C PHE A 163 10.47 -11.33 15.14
N SER A 164 9.38 -12.06 15.38
CA SER A 164 8.67 -12.04 16.67
C SER A 164 9.50 -12.50 17.87
N ARG A 165 10.66 -13.13 17.63
CA ARG A 165 11.56 -13.66 18.66
C ARG A 165 12.83 -12.84 18.82
N TRP A 166 12.88 -11.64 18.22
CA TRP A 166 14.02 -10.75 18.42
C TRP A 166 14.17 -10.40 19.91
N GLU A 167 15.41 -10.41 20.37
CA GLU A 167 15.74 -10.00 21.73
C GLU A 167 15.49 -8.50 21.89
N ILE A 168 15.00 -8.12 23.08
CA ILE A 168 14.80 -6.72 23.42
C ILE A 168 16.16 -6.02 23.38
N SER A 169 16.26 -4.96 22.58
CA SER A 169 17.50 -4.18 22.43
C SER A 169 17.22 -2.72 22.13
N TRP A 170 18.23 -1.86 22.27
CA TRP A 170 18.14 -0.44 21.95
C TRP A 170 17.97 -0.15 20.45
N THR A 171 18.46 -1.07 19.61
CA THR A 171 18.47 -0.90 18.15
C THR A 171 18.11 -2.21 17.44
N PRO A 172 16.90 -2.76 17.66
CA PRO A 172 16.48 -3.99 16.99
C PRO A 172 16.56 -3.79 15.47
N PRO A 173 17.01 -4.81 14.73
CA PRO A 173 17.23 -4.66 13.30
C PRO A 173 15.89 -4.47 12.58
N TRP A 174 15.80 -3.50 11.66
CA TRP A 174 14.63 -3.39 10.77
C TRP A 174 15.05 -3.24 9.31
N ALA A 175 16.04 -2.40 9.03
CA ALA A 175 16.49 -2.09 7.68
C ALA A 175 17.08 -3.32 6.97
N LYS A 176 18.00 -4.03 7.65
CA LYS A 176 18.62 -5.25 7.10
C LYS A 176 17.58 -6.36 6.84
N PRO A 177 16.68 -6.71 7.80
CA PRO A 177 15.60 -7.67 7.53
C PRO A 177 14.76 -7.33 6.30
N VAL A 178 14.36 -6.06 6.11
CA VAL A 178 13.62 -5.65 4.90
C VAL A 178 14.44 -5.86 3.63
N ILE A 179 15.72 -5.48 3.64
CA ILE A 179 16.63 -5.66 2.49
C ILE A 179 16.80 -7.13 2.14
N GLU A 180 17.06 -7.99 3.12
CA GLU A 180 17.21 -9.44 2.87
C GLU A 180 15.91 -10.04 2.37
N PHE A 181 14.77 -9.65 2.94
CA PHE A 181 13.46 -10.11 2.49
C PHE A 181 13.20 -9.72 1.03
N ARG A 182 13.57 -8.50 0.62
CA ARG A 182 13.48 -8.03 -0.76
C ARG A 182 14.32 -8.84 -1.74
N LYS A 183 15.48 -9.37 -1.33
CA LYS A 183 16.26 -10.27 -2.19
C LYS A 183 15.50 -11.55 -2.48
N LEU A 184 14.77 -12.09 -1.49
CA LEU A 184 13.91 -13.27 -1.66
C LEU A 184 12.74 -13.01 -2.62
N VAL A 185 12.22 -11.77 -2.66
CA VAL A 185 11.18 -11.37 -3.64
C VAL A 185 11.71 -11.38 -5.09
N TYR A 186 13.03 -11.39 -5.31
CA TYR A 186 13.62 -11.54 -6.66
C TYR A 186 14.08 -12.96 -6.97
N GLN A 187 14.27 -13.81 -5.96
CA GLN A 187 14.74 -15.17 -6.15
C GLN A 187 13.54 -16.06 -6.49
N ILE A 188 13.51 -16.53 -7.73
CA ILE A 188 12.57 -17.56 -8.19
C ILE A 188 13.07 -18.89 -7.63
N GLU A 189 12.71 -19.21 -6.39
CA GLU A 189 12.88 -20.56 -5.85
C GLU A 189 11.52 -21.27 -5.86
N GLY A 190 11.43 -22.29 -6.70
CA GLY A 190 10.20 -22.96 -7.07
C GLY A 190 9.56 -23.83 -5.97
N SER A 191 8.28 -24.13 -6.23
CA SER A 191 7.47 -25.24 -5.68
C SER A 191 7.09 -25.21 -4.20
N GLY A 192 6.90 -24.04 -3.60
CA GLY A 192 6.03 -23.93 -2.42
C GLY A 192 4.56 -23.96 -2.84
N ASN A 193 3.70 -24.67 -2.08
CA ASN A 193 2.24 -24.70 -2.27
C ASN A 193 1.62 -23.30 -2.04
N SER A 194 1.83 -22.39 -3.01
CA SER A 194 1.40 -20.98 -3.02
C SER A 194 -0.11 -20.84 -2.80
N ASP A 195 -0.85 -21.89 -3.17
CA ASP A 195 -2.31 -21.94 -3.18
C ASP A 195 -2.94 -21.72 -1.79
N ASP A 196 -2.32 -22.19 -0.71
CA ASP A 196 -2.89 -22.03 0.64
C ASP A 196 -2.57 -20.66 1.25
N ARG A 197 -1.41 -20.09 0.92
CA ARG A 197 -0.95 -18.82 1.53
C ARG A 197 -1.73 -17.62 1.05
N ILE A 198 -2.25 -17.65 -0.17
CA ILE A 198 -3.12 -16.56 -0.64
C ILE A 198 -4.44 -16.51 0.14
N TRP A 199 -4.93 -17.64 0.63
CA TRP A 199 -6.12 -17.67 1.48
C TRP A 199 -5.86 -17.06 2.86
N ILE A 200 -4.67 -17.29 3.42
CA ILE A 200 -4.22 -16.61 4.64
C ILE A 200 -4.15 -15.09 4.40
N ALA A 201 -3.57 -14.65 3.27
CA ALA A 201 -3.54 -13.23 2.91
C ALA A 201 -4.95 -12.62 2.82
N ILE A 202 -5.91 -13.33 2.23
CA ILE A 202 -7.31 -12.90 2.16
C ILE A 202 -7.96 -12.87 3.55
N ALA A 203 -7.66 -13.85 4.42
CA ALA A 203 -8.19 -13.91 5.79
C ALA A 203 -7.70 -12.71 6.62
N ILE A 204 -6.40 -12.41 6.59
CA ILE A 204 -5.82 -11.22 7.23
C ILE A 204 -6.43 -9.95 6.65
N ALA A 205 -6.57 -9.86 5.32
CA ALA A 205 -7.12 -8.69 4.65
C ALA A 205 -8.57 -8.37 5.06
N ARG A 206 -9.36 -9.39 5.44
CA ARG A 206 -10.74 -9.21 5.94
C ARG A 206 -10.81 -8.44 7.24
N LEU A 207 -9.75 -8.43 8.05
CA LEU A 207 -9.69 -7.62 9.28
C LEU A 207 -9.85 -6.13 9.00
N PHE A 208 -9.43 -5.66 7.82
CA PHE A 208 -9.51 -4.26 7.43
C PHE A 208 -10.90 -3.86 6.91
N GLY A 209 -11.83 -4.80 6.77
CA GLY A 209 -13.18 -4.56 6.26
C GLY A 209 -13.28 -4.56 4.73
N LEU A 210 -14.52 -4.65 4.23
CA LEU A 210 -14.83 -5.05 2.86
C LEU A 210 -14.12 -4.25 1.76
N CYS A 211 -14.12 -2.92 1.85
CA CYS A 211 -13.48 -2.06 0.84
C CYS A 211 -11.93 -2.16 0.81
N TRP A 212 -11.33 -2.83 1.79
CA TRP A 212 -9.88 -2.98 1.90
C TRP A 212 -9.39 -4.39 1.59
N VAL A 213 -10.29 -5.37 1.51
CA VAL A 213 -9.89 -6.78 1.39
C VAL A 213 -9.06 -7.01 0.15
N LEU A 214 -9.49 -6.51 -1.02
CA LEU A 214 -8.74 -6.70 -2.26
C LEU A 214 -7.35 -6.03 -2.20
N PRO A 215 -7.22 -4.70 -1.96
CA PRO A 215 -5.90 -4.06 -1.94
C PRO A 215 -4.97 -4.64 -0.85
N MET A 216 -5.51 -5.01 0.33
CA MET A 216 -4.69 -5.62 1.38
C MET A 216 -4.28 -7.05 1.04
N ALA A 217 -5.18 -7.88 0.51
CA ALA A 217 -4.84 -9.23 0.06
C ALA A 217 -3.79 -9.19 -1.06
N ALA A 218 -3.87 -8.20 -1.96
CA ALA A 218 -2.91 -8.04 -3.04
C ALA A 218 -1.54 -7.59 -2.51
N ASN A 219 -1.49 -6.70 -1.51
CA ASN A 219 -0.23 -6.32 -0.86
C ASN A 219 0.40 -7.50 -0.10
N LEU A 220 -0.38 -8.25 0.68
CA LEU A 220 0.08 -9.45 1.38
C LEU A 220 0.50 -10.55 0.38
N GLY A 221 -0.25 -10.71 -0.70
CA GLY A 221 0.08 -11.61 -1.81
C GLY A 221 1.38 -11.22 -2.52
N ALA A 222 1.71 -9.93 -2.57
CA ALA A 222 2.98 -9.44 -3.11
C ALA A 222 4.18 -9.76 -2.21
N LEU A 223 3.94 -10.14 -0.95
CA LEU A 223 4.95 -10.65 -0.04
C LEU A 223 5.11 -12.16 -0.16
N LEU A 224 4.37 -12.86 -1.01
CA LEU A 224 4.61 -14.28 -1.25
C LEU A 224 5.86 -14.47 -2.14
N PRO A 225 6.58 -15.59 -1.99
CA PRO A 225 7.65 -15.94 -2.92
C PRO A 225 7.14 -15.88 -4.37
N PRO A 226 7.92 -15.34 -5.32
CA PRO A 226 7.50 -15.28 -6.72
C PRO A 226 7.22 -16.68 -7.25
N SER A 227 5.98 -16.95 -7.67
CA SER A 227 5.68 -18.08 -8.53
C SER A 227 5.76 -17.63 -9.99
N GLU A 228 6.24 -18.50 -10.89
CA GLU A 228 6.22 -18.25 -12.34
C GLU A 228 4.80 -17.95 -12.85
N ASP A 229 3.80 -18.50 -12.16
CA ASP A 229 2.41 -18.32 -12.49
C ASP A 229 1.64 -17.69 -11.32
N ASN A 230 1.23 -16.43 -11.48
CA ASN A 230 0.30 -15.76 -10.55
C ASN A 230 -1.13 -16.34 -10.66
N THR A 231 -1.35 -17.41 -11.43
CA THR A 231 -2.67 -18.03 -11.63
C THR A 231 -3.36 -18.39 -10.32
N ALA A 232 -2.65 -18.91 -9.31
CA ALA A 232 -3.25 -19.21 -8.00
C ALA A 232 -3.84 -17.95 -7.34
N ILE A 233 -3.09 -16.84 -7.35
CA ILE A 233 -3.55 -15.54 -6.84
C ILE A 233 -4.77 -15.07 -7.62
N ILE A 234 -4.69 -15.08 -8.96
CA ILE A 234 -5.82 -14.65 -9.78
C ILE A 234 -7.03 -15.55 -9.58
N GLN A 235 -6.85 -16.86 -9.43
CA GLN A 235 -7.93 -17.80 -9.16
C GLN A 235 -8.60 -17.54 -7.81
N ALA A 236 -7.82 -17.36 -6.73
CA ALA A 236 -8.34 -17.00 -5.42
C ALA A 236 -9.11 -15.66 -5.49
N PHE A 237 -8.55 -14.67 -6.19
CA PHE A 237 -9.20 -13.37 -6.40
C PHE A 237 -10.41 -13.45 -7.31
N ARG A 238 -10.56 -14.47 -8.16
CA ARG A 238 -11.75 -14.67 -8.99
C ARG A 238 -12.93 -15.21 -8.19
N ILE A 239 -12.67 -16.12 -7.26
CA ILE A 239 -13.72 -16.81 -6.49
C ILE A 239 -14.06 -16.09 -5.18
N THR A 240 -13.17 -15.21 -4.72
CA THR A 240 -13.42 -14.41 -3.51
C THR A 240 -14.42 -13.29 -3.80
N PHE A 241 -15.41 -13.15 -2.94
CA PHE A 241 -16.30 -11.99 -2.92
C PHE A 241 -15.66 -10.90 -2.06
N PHE A 242 -15.17 -9.84 -2.71
CA PHE A 242 -14.54 -8.70 -2.03
C PHE A 242 -15.58 -7.64 -1.63
N THR A 243 -16.56 -7.40 -2.49
CA THR A 243 -17.67 -6.45 -2.27
C THR A 243 -18.88 -7.19 -1.73
N GLY A 244 -19.49 -6.62 -0.68
CA GLY A 244 -20.75 -7.09 -0.12
C GLY A 244 -21.92 -6.82 -1.07
N TRP A 245 -22.97 -7.64 -0.96
CA TRP A 245 -24.20 -7.51 -1.75
C TRP A 245 -24.93 -6.21 -1.40
N LEU A 246 -25.09 -5.29 -2.36
CA LEU A 246 -26.10 -4.22 -2.26
C LEU A 246 -27.47 -4.82 -2.59
N ALA A 247 -28.27 -5.12 -1.57
CA ALA A 247 -29.68 -5.42 -1.74
C ALA A 247 -30.42 -4.11 -2.04
N LEU A 248 -30.74 -3.85 -3.31
CA LEU A 248 -31.66 -2.76 -3.66
C LEU A 248 -33.10 -3.12 -3.25
N PRO A 249 -33.95 -2.13 -2.90
CA PRO A 249 -35.35 -2.34 -2.59
C PRO A 249 -36.10 -3.11 -3.69
N ARG A 250 -37.03 -3.97 -3.24
CA ARG A 250 -37.72 -5.09 -3.93
C ARG A 250 -38.35 -4.86 -5.32
N SER A 251 -38.30 -3.68 -5.94
CA SER A 251 -39.07 -3.41 -7.18
C SER A 251 -38.30 -3.57 -8.50
N LYS A 252 -36.97 -3.76 -8.49
CA LYS A 252 -36.19 -4.10 -9.70
C LYS A 252 -35.03 -5.03 -9.35
N PHE A 253 -35.25 -6.33 -9.36
CA PHE A 253 -34.17 -7.33 -9.33
C PHE A 253 -33.40 -7.28 -10.66
N LYS A 254 -32.52 -6.30 -10.80
CA LYS A 254 -31.35 -6.43 -11.66
C LYS A 254 -30.19 -6.70 -10.71
N LEU A 255 -29.78 -7.97 -10.63
CA LEU A 255 -28.57 -8.37 -9.91
C LEU A 255 -27.38 -7.75 -10.66
N ILE A 256 -27.05 -6.50 -10.35
CA ILE A 256 -25.84 -5.87 -10.87
C ILE A 256 -24.74 -6.31 -9.92
N TYR A 257 -23.93 -7.27 -10.37
CA TYR A 257 -22.61 -7.49 -9.79
C TYR A 257 -21.80 -6.20 -9.99
N LEU A 258 -21.80 -5.34 -8.98
CA LEU A 258 -20.83 -4.26 -8.87
C LEU A 258 -19.55 -4.90 -8.37
N ASP A 259 -18.78 -5.42 -9.31
CA ASP A 259 -17.42 -5.91 -9.08
C ASP A 259 -16.45 -4.72 -9.00
N ASP A 260 -16.83 -3.75 -8.15
CA ASP A 260 -16.19 -2.45 -8.07
C ASP A 260 -14.76 -2.57 -7.57
N ASP A 261 -14.47 -3.57 -6.72
CA ASP A 261 -13.11 -3.79 -6.24
C ASP A 261 -12.16 -4.16 -7.37
N ARG A 262 -12.55 -5.08 -8.27
CA ARG A 262 -11.71 -5.48 -9.40
C ARG A 262 -11.65 -4.40 -10.47
N ASP A 263 -12.69 -3.59 -10.61
CA ASP A 263 -12.66 -2.40 -11.47
C ASP A 263 -11.73 -1.32 -10.90
N ASN A 264 -11.69 -1.15 -9.57
CA ASN A 264 -10.78 -0.23 -8.87
C ASN A 264 -9.31 -0.64 -9.02
N CYS A 265 -9.00 -1.90 -9.34
CA CYS A 265 -7.66 -2.32 -9.74
C CYS A 265 -7.16 -1.71 -11.07
N SER A 266 -8.02 -0.98 -11.79
CA SER A 266 -7.64 -0.22 -12.98
C SER A 266 -6.48 0.73 -12.68
N PRO A 267 -5.43 0.77 -13.52
CA PRO A 267 -4.35 1.76 -13.40
C PRO A 267 -4.84 3.23 -13.48
N LEU A 268 -6.05 3.46 -13.97
CA LEU A 268 -6.67 4.79 -14.02
C LEU A 268 -7.26 5.20 -12.67
N LYS A 269 -7.65 4.23 -11.83
CA LYS A 269 -8.29 4.45 -10.53
C LYS A 269 -7.29 4.31 -9.39
N THR A 270 -6.46 3.27 -9.40
CA THR A 270 -5.41 3.07 -8.39
C THR A 270 -4.04 3.23 -9.02
N LYS A 271 -3.35 4.30 -8.63
CA LYS A 271 -1.97 4.56 -9.05
C LYS A 271 -1.01 3.83 -8.11
N VAL A 272 -0.23 2.91 -8.66
CA VAL A 272 0.83 2.21 -7.91
C VAL A 272 2.17 2.80 -8.29
N ILE A 273 2.83 3.45 -7.34
CA ILE A 273 4.14 4.07 -7.55
C ILE A 273 5.18 3.37 -6.69
N ALA A 274 5.92 2.46 -7.32
CA ALA A 274 6.80 1.55 -6.59
C ALA A 274 8.17 2.13 -6.27
N TYR A 275 8.68 3.09 -7.06
CA TYR A 275 10.01 3.70 -6.87
C TYR A 275 11.15 2.69 -6.60
N GLY A 276 11.09 1.53 -7.24
CA GLY A 276 12.09 0.47 -7.06
C GLY A 276 11.86 -0.46 -5.88
N LEU A 277 10.77 -0.32 -5.12
CA LEU A 277 10.38 -1.22 -4.03
C LEU A 277 9.83 -2.52 -4.62
N PRO A 278 10.50 -3.67 -4.47
CA PRO A 278 10.12 -4.92 -5.12
C PRO A 278 8.70 -5.39 -4.77
N GLU A 279 8.35 -5.30 -3.49
CA GLU A 279 7.03 -5.66 -2.98
C GLU A 279 5.91 -4.79 -3.57
N VAL A 280 6.17 -3.50 -3.80
CA VAL A 280 5.19 -2.57 -4.37
C VAL A 280 5.07 -2.78 -5.89
N GLU A 281 6.17 -3.12 -6.58
CA GLU A 281 6.15 -3.53 -7.98
C GLU A 281 5.31 -4.79 -8.18
N GLN A 282 5.48 -5.78 -7.30
CA GLN A 282 4.73 -7.03 -7.33
C GLN A 282 3.24 -6.78 -7.01
N PHE A 283 2.92 -5.95 -6.02
CA PHE A 283 1.55 -5.50 -5.78
C PHE A 283 0.92 -4.90 -7.04
N GLY A 284 1.64 -3.98 -7.71
CA GLY A 284 1.17 -3.40 -8.97
C GLY A 284 0.96 -4.42 -10.09
N LYS A 285 1.79 -5.47 -10.17
CA LYS A 285 1.59 -6.58 -11.12
C LYS A 285 0.34 -7.38 -10.79
N ILE A 286 0.10 -7.71 -9.52
CA ILE A 286 -1.10 -8.42 -9.06
C ILE A 286 -2.36 -7.61 -9.41
N MET A 287 -2.40 -6.32 -9.02
CA MET A 287 -3.54 -5.44 -9.30
C MET A 287 -3.85 -5.36 -10.80
N ARG A 288 -2.83 -5.18 -11.65
CA ARG A 288 -3.01 -5.17 -13.11
C ARG A 288 -3.54 -6.49 -13.65
N SER A 289 -3.07 -7.62 -13.12
CA SER A 289 -3.52 -8.95 -13.54
C SER A 289 -4.98 -9.21 -13.13
N VAL A 290 -5.37 -8.79 -11.93
CA VAL A 290 -6.78 -8.84 -11.46
C VAL A 290 -7.68 -8.00 -12.38
N TYR A 291 -7.27 -6.77 -12.71
CA TYR A 291 -8.04 -5.90 -13.60
C TYR A 291 -8.14 -6.45 -15.03
N LYS A 292 -7.06 -7.02 -15.57
CA LYS A 292 -7.07 -7.67 -16.89
C LYS A 292 -8.05 -8.84 -16.92
N ASP A 293 -8.03 -9.69 -15.89
CA ASP A 293 -8.98 -10.80 -15.77
C ASP A 293 -10.43 -10.32 -15.75
N PHE A 294 -10.70 -9.30 -14.93
CA PHE A 294 -12.00 -8.65 -14.84
C PHE A 294 -12.47 -8.12 -16.22
N CYS A 295 -11.60 -7.42 -16.94
CA CYS A 295 -11.89 -6.93 -18.30
C CYS A 295 -12.24 -8.08 -19.26
N VAL A 296 -11.44 -9.15 -19.28
CA VAL A 296 -11.67 -10.30 -20.17
C VAL A 296 -13.02 -10.97 -19.86
N LYS A 297 -13.36 -11.15 -18.59
CA LYS A 297 -14.67 -11.70 -18.19
C LYS A 297 -15.82 -10.81 -18.61
N LYS A 298 -15.71 -9.50 -18.38
CA LYS A 298 -16.73 -8.51 -18.76
C LYS A 298 -16.93 -8.44 -20.28
N LEU A 299 -15.87 -8.62 -21.07
CA LEU A 299 -15.95 -8.73 -22.52
C LEU A 299 -16.64 -10.03 -22.95
N ARG A 300 -16.24 -11.18 -22.38
CA ARG A 300 -16.86 -12.48 -22.67
C ARG A 300 -18.36 -12.49 -22.36
N SER A 301 -18.77 -11.92 -21.21
CA SER A 301 -20.18 -11.86 -20.84
C SER A 301 -20.99 -11.00 -21.83
N LYS A 302 -20.43 -9.87 -22.29
CA LYS A 302 -21.06 -9.03 -23.31
C LYS A 302 -21.19 -9.73 -24.67
N LEU A 303 -20.16 -10.46 -25.10
CA LEU A 303 -20.18 -11.23 -26.35
C LEU A 303 -21.22 -12.36 -26.29
N LEU A 304 -21.33 -13.06 -25.16
CA LEU A 304 -22.36 -14.08 -24.95
C LEU A 304 -23.76 -13.48 -25.09
N VAL A 305 -24.04 -12.36 -24.40
CA VAL A 305 -25.34 -11.68 -24.51
C VAL A 305 -25.62 -11.23 -25.94
N ALA A 306 -24.63 -10.69 -26.66
CA ALA A 306 -24.78 -10.28 -28.05
C ALA A 306 -25.13 -11.46 -28.98
N ASN A 307 -24.51 -12.63 -28.77
CA ASN A 307 -24.80 -13.85 -29.54
C ASN A 307 -26.21 -14.40 -29.28
N PHE A 308 -26.75 -14.25 -28.08
CA PHE A 308 -28.14 -14.62 -27.75
C PHE A 308 -29.19 -13.58 -28.20
N SER A 309 -28.75 -12.38 -28.61
CA SER A 309 -29.64 -11.26 -29.01
C SER A 309 -29.73 -11.09 -30.53
N LEU A 310 -29.12 -11.97 -31.33
CA LEU A 310 -29.25 -11.94 -32.78
C LEU A 310 -30.67 -12.39 -33.17
N PRO A 311 -31.45 -11.57 -33.90
CA PRO A 311 -32.76 -11.99 -34.37
C PRO A 311 -32.62 -13.18 -35.32
N GLU A 312 -33.48 -14.18 -35.16
CA GLU A 312 -33.60 -15.28 -36.12
C GLU A 312 -33.70 -14.69 -37.54
N ARG A 313 -32.83 -15.17 -38.44
CA ARG A 313 -32.96 -14.81 -39.86
C ARG A 313 -34.39 -15.18 -40.29
N PRO A 314 -35.15 -14.25 -40.87
CA PRO A 314 -36.49 -14.58 -41.35
C PRO A 314 -36.37 -15.76 -42.32
N PRO A 315 -37.29 -16.74 -42.23
CA PRO A 315 -37.21 -17.93 -43.05
C PRO A 315 -37.16 -17.53 -44.52
N LYS A 316 -36.09 -17.98 -45.20
CA LYS A 316 -35.97 -17.91 -46.66
C LYS A 316 -36.98 -18.87 -47.27
N ASN A 317 -38.25 -18.48 -47.33
CA ASN A 317 -39.27 -19.10 -48.17
C ASN A 317 -40.51 -18.21 -48.15
N LYS A 318 -40.59 -17.28 -49.11
CA LYS A 318 -41.80 -16.71 -49.71
C LYS A 318 -41.39 -15.64 -50.73
N TYR A 319 -40.87 -16.09 -51.88
CA TYR A 319 -41.02 -15.40 -53.16
C TYR A 319 -41.00 -16.46 -54.26
#